data_AF-A0A9P8ZX06-F1
#
_entry.id   AF-A0A9P8ZX06-F1
#
_cell.length_a   1.000
_cell.length_b   1.000
_cell.length_c   1.000
_cell.angle_alpha   90.00
_cell.angle_beta   90.00
_cell.angle_gamma   90.00
#
_symmetry.space_group_name_H-M   'P 1'
#
loop_
_entity.id
_entity.type
_entity.pdbx_description
1 polymer ?
#
loop_
_entity_poly.entity_id
_entity_poly.type
_entity_poly.pdbx_seq_one_letter_code
_entity_poly.pdbx_strand_id
1 'polypeptide(L)'
;MNQVVNTFAVLHVDDRPRHYIPEPVMPKPKTRGASDTHDDGIKMPTAVIDKTSSRIEAPGSLSQSASDRAFIVDDRAADVFDAIFFSPNISASPGEVDFKEFLHAMTSIGFCAEKLYGSVWQFSPNKDLSLTQAMHVHEPHPSPKIPYWVARDIGRRMNRRWGWTIKTFVRT
;
A
#
# COMPACT_ATOMS: atom_id res chain seq x y z
N MET A 1 45.41 5.46 -63.86
CA MET A 1 45.53 6.69 -63.07
C MET A 1 44.14 7.08 -62.61
N ASN A 2 43.77 6.70 -61.38
CA ASN A 2 42.45 6.94 -60.82
C ASN A 2 42.42 8.35 -60.20
N GLN A 3 41.57 9.22 -60.74
CA GLN A 3 41.24 10.51 -60.14
C GLN A 3 39.95 10.34 -59.33
N VAL A 4 40.07 10.54 -58.02
CA VAL A 4 38.96 10.55 -57.06
C VAL A 4 38.38 11.95 -57.07
N VAL A 5 37.11 12.11 -57.46
CA VAL A 5 36.37 13.35 -57.24
C VAL A 5 35.51 13.19 -55.99
N ASN A 6 35.87 13.94 -54.96
CA ASN A 6 35.23 13.96 -53.65
C ASN A 6 34.28 15.16 -53.61
N THR A 7 32.99 14.93 -53.80
CA THR A 7 31.97 15.99 -53.75
C THR A 7 31.35 16.02 -52.36
N PHE A 8 31.85 16.89 -51.49
CA PHE A 8 31.19 17.23 -50.22
C PHE A 8 30.11 18.29 -50.49
N ALA A 9 28.84 17.94 -50.33
CA ALA A 9 27.76 18.91 -50.21
C ALA A 9 27.78 19.49 -48.79
N VAL A 10 27.97 20.81 -48.69
CA VAL A 10 27.88 21.56 -47.43
C VAL A 10 26.41 21.72 -47.06
N LEU A 11 25.93 20.94 -46.08
CA LEU A 11 24.68 21.23 -45.39
C LEU A 11 24.94 22.37 -44.39
N HIS A 12 24.39 23.56 -44.66
CA HIS A 12 24.29 24.60 -43.65
C HIS A 12 23.26 24.13 -42.61
N VAL A 13 23.76 23.70 -41.46
CA VAL A 13 22.96 23.49 -40.25
C VAL A 13 22.89 24.84 -39.55
N ASP A 14 21.72 25.46 -39.54
CA ASP A 14 21.43 26.58 -38.66
C ASP A 14 21.53 26.10 -37.20
N ASP A 15 22.69 26.32 -36.59
CA ASP A 15 22.97 25.99 -35.20
C ASP A 15 22.43 27.12 -34.29
N ARG A 16 21.11 27.09 -34.05
CA ARG A 16 20.49 27.86 -32.96
C ARG A 16 20.05 26.90 -31.86
N PRO A 17 20.47 27.10 -30.60
CA PRO A 17 20.01 26.25 -29.51
C PRO A 17 18.49 26.40 -29.37
N ARG A 18 17.78 25.27 -29.45
CA ARG A 18 16.36 25.21 -29.09
C ARG A 18 16.25 25.48 -27.59
N HIS A 19 15.98 26.74 -27.23
CA HIS A 19 15.59 27.07 -25.86
C HIS A 19 14.30 26.33 -25.54
N TYR A 20 14.36 25.46 -24.53
CA TYR A 20 13.19 24.86 -23.92
C TYR A 20 12.37 25.96 -23.26
N ILE A 21 11.14 26.17 -23.76
CA ILE A 21 10.14 27.02 -23.12
C ILE A 21 9.26 26.07 -22.29
N PRO A 22 9.32 26.09 -20.95
CA PRO A 22 8.41 25.30 -20.14
C PRO A 22 6.98 25.80 -20.35
N GLU A 23 6.05 24.87 -20.63
CA GLU A 23 4.63 25.19 -20.59
C GLU A 23 4.22 25.63 -19.17
N PRO A 24 3.29 26.59 -19.03
CA PRO A 24 2.83 27.05 -17.73
C PRO A 24 2.18 25.90 -16.95
N VAL A 25 2.72 25.59 -15.77
CA VAL A 25 2.16 24.60 -14.85
C VAL A 25 0.81 25.12 -14.34
N MET A 26 -0.29 24.52 -14.80
CA MET A 26 -1.61 24.80 -14.24
C MET A 26 -1.66 24.35 -12.77
N PRO A 27 -2.13 25.21 -11.83
CA PRO A 27 -2.36 24.79 -10.46
C PRO A 27 -3.52 23.79 -10.44
N LYS A 28 -3.22 22.52 -10.18
CA LYS A 28 -4.25 21.50 -9.97
C LYS A 28 -5.05 21.88 -8.72
N PRO A 29 -6.37 22.15 -8.83
CA PRO A 29 -7.17 22.49 -7.66
C PRO A 29 -7.17 21.30 -6.68
N LYS A 30 -6.73 21.56 -5.45
CA LYS A 30 -6.70 20.59 -4.37
C LYS A 30 -8.09 20.52 -3.74
N THR A 31 -8.81 19.43 -3.93
CA THR A 31 -10.13 19.20 -3.30
C THR A 31 -9.92 18.73 -1.86
N ARG A 32 -9.91 19.66 -0.90
CA ARG A 32 -10.13 19.34 0.51
C ARG A 32 -11.10 20.37 1.06
N GLY A 33 -12.26 19.91 1.54
CA GLY A 33 -13.39 20.73 1.93
C GLY A 33 -13.05 21.77 3.00
N ALA A 34 -13.62 22.96 2.84
CA ALA A 34 -13.60 24.02 3.83
C ALA A 34 -14.59 23.69 4.96
N SER A 35 -14.18 23.98 6.19
CA SER A 35 -15.03 23.99 7.37
C SER A 35 -15.66 25.37 7.52
N ASP A 36 -16.97 25.47 7.29
CA ASP A 36 -17.72 26.69 7.60
C ASP A 36 -18.42 26.54 8.94
N THR A 37 -17.83 27.18 9.95
CA THR A 37 -18.51 27.67 11.15
C THR A 37 -19.48 28.77 10.70
N HIS A 38 -20.79 28.50 10.79
CA HIS A 38 -21.81 29.54 10.76
C HIS A 38 -22.49 29.59 12.14
N ASP A 39 -22.13 30.61 12.90
CA ASP A 39 -22.85 31.15 14.04
C ASP A 39 -24.01 31.98 13.49
N ASP A 40 -25.25 31.60 13.81
CA ASP A 40 -26.43 32.49 13.78
C ASP A 40 -27.54 31.84 14.62
N GLY A 41 -27.76 32.40 15.80
CA GLY A 41 -28.74 31.91 16.76
C GLY A 41 -30.19 32.15 16.33
N ILE A 42 -30.98 31.08 16.22
CA ILE A 42 -32.45 31.13 16.36
C ILE A 42 -32.91 29.99 17.28
N LYS A 43 -33.84 30.36 18.15
CA LYS A 43 -34.32 29.71 19.37
C LYS A 43 -35.06 28.38 19.12
N MET A 44 -34.94 27.49 20.11
CA MET A 44 -35.65 26.21 20.27
C MET A 44 -37.18 26.32 20.11
N PRO A 45 -37.83 25.22 19.71
CA PRO A 45 -38.91 24.71 20.54
C PRO A 45 -38.72 23.23 20.93
N THR A 46 -39.09 22.97 22.18
CA THR A 46 -39.06 21.70 22.92
C THR A 46 -40.23 20.77 22.55
N ALA A 47 -40.03 19.47 22.84
CA ALA A 47 -41.00 18.35 22.94
C ALA A 47 -41.18 17.55 21.62
N VAL A 48 -41.15 16.22 21.57
CA VAL A 48 -41.76 15.20 22.44
C VAL A 48 -41.08 13.82 22.28
N ILE A 49 -41.43 12.92 23.18
CA ILE A 49 -40.81 11.63 23.54
C ILE A 49 -41.39 10.45 22.72
N ASP A 50 -40.52 9.48 22.42
CA ASP A 50 -40.70 8.03 22.25
C ASP A 50 -41.57 7.43 21.12
N LYS A 51 -40.94 6.59 20.29
CA LYS A 51 -41.35 5.19 20.07
C LYS A 51 -40.35 4.44 19.18
N THR A 52 -39.70 3.46 19.79
CA THR A 52 -39.46 2.10 19.29
C THR A 52 -39.69 1.86 17.80
N SER A 53 -38.63 1.54 17.05
CA SER A 53 -38.77 0.65 15.89
C SER A 53 -37.58 -0.30 15.79
N SER A 54 -37.94 -1.56 15.92
CA SER A 54 -37.12 -2.75 16.09
C SER A 54 -36.22 -3.07 14.90
N ARG A 55 -34.96 -3.37 15.22
CA ARG A 55 -34.13 -4.46 14.71
C ARG A 55 -34.85 -5.39 13.73
N ILE A 56 -34.47 -5.32 12.45
CA ILE A 56 -34.59 -6.44 11.52
C ILE A 56 -33.17 -6.95 11.30
N GLU A 57 -32.82 -8.01 12.04
CA GLU A 57 -31.63 -8.78 11.74
C GLU A 57 -31.91 -9.66 10.53
N ALA A 58 -31.19 -9.39 9.45
CA ALA A 58 -31.05 -10.35 8.36
C ALA A 58 -30.17 -11.52 8.85
N PRO A 59 -30.61 -12.79 8.71
CA PRO A 59 -29.83 -13.94 9.10
C PRO A 59 -28.85 -14.28 7.96
N GLY A 60 -27.55 -14.23 8.26
CA GLY A 60 -26.53 -14.89 7.44
C GLY A 60 -25.45 -13.98 6.86
N SER A 61 -24.48 -13.60 7.68
CA SER A 61 -23.08 -13.67 7.25
C SER A 61 -22.22 -13.89 8.48
N LEU A 62 -21.74 -15.12 8.63
CA LEU A 62 -20.70 -15.45 9.59
C LEU A 62 -19.43 -14.71 9.16
N SER A 63 -19.23 -13.51 9.70
CA SER A 63 -17.89 -12.91 9.79
C SER A 63 -17.09 -13.80 10.73
N GLN A 64 -16.57 -14.92 10.23
CA GLN A 64 -15.46 -15.60 10.88
C GLN A 64 -14.36 -14.56 11.01
N SER A 65 -14.13 -14.09 12.24
CA SER A 65 -13.04 -13.20 12.54
C SER A 65 -11.76 -13.93 12.13
N ALA A 66 -11.01 -13.35 11.19
CA ALA A 66 -9.71 -13.86 10.74
C ALA A 66 -8.65 -13.96 11.87
N SER A 67 -9.06 -13.71 13.12
CA SER A 67 -8.30 -13.91 14.36
C SER A 67 -8.08 -15.37 14.73
N ASP A 68 -8.92 -16.29 14.25
CA ASP A 68 -8.92 -17.67 14.77
C ASP A 68 -8.01 -18.62 13.97
N ARG A 69 -7.45 -18.16 12.85
CA ARG A 69 -6.54 -18.95 12.02
C ARG A 69 -5.09 -18.58 12.29
N ALA A 70 -4.29 -19.57 12.65
CA ALA A 70 -2.84 -19.47 12.66
C ALA A 70 -2.27 -19.90 11.30
N PHE A 71 -1.36 -19.11 10.74
CA PHE A 71 -0.60 -19.46 9.56
C PHE A 71 0.69 -20.16 9.98
N ILE A 72 0.86 -21.39 9.51
CA ILE A 72 2.14 -22.10 9.61
C ILE A 72 3.03 -21.56 8.50
N VAL A 73 4.18 -21.02 8.87
CA VAL A 73 5.12 -20.37 7.94
C VAL A 73 6.53 -20.93 8.15
N ASP A 74 7.34 -20.90 7.10
CA ASP A 74 8.76 -21.26 7.20
C ASP A 74 9.58 -20.17 7.91
N ASP A 75 10.83 -20.48 8.22
CA ASP A 75 11.74 -19.57 8.94
C ASP A 75 11.90 -18.21 8.25
N ARG A 76 12.00 -18.20 6.92
CA ARG A 76 12.20 -16.96 6.14
C ARG A 76 10.98 -16.05 6.25
N ALA A 77 9.79 -16.62 6.11
CA ALA A 77 8.54 -15.88 6.26
C ALA A 77 8.33 -15.43 7.71
N ALA A 78 8.68 -16.27 8.69
CA ALA A 78 8.60 -15.93 10.10
C ALA A 78 9.48 -14.72 10.45
N ASP A 79 10.73 -14.67 9.95
CA ASP A 79 11.64 -13.52 10.17
C ASP A 79 11.05 -12.21 9.62
N VAL A 80 10.38 -12.29 8.48
CA VAL A 80 9.67 -11.14 7.89
C VAL A 80 8.50 -10.71 8.79
N PHE A 81 7.70 -11.66 9.28
CA PHE A 81 6.57 -11.32 10.17
C PHE A 81 7.03 -10.79 11.53
N ASP A 82 8.17 -11.25 12.06
CA ASP A 82 8.84 -10.68 13.24
C ASP A 82 9.27 -9.21 13.00
N ALA A 83 9.74 -8.90 11.78
CA ALA A 83 10.09 -7.53 11.40
C ALA A 83 8.85 -6.64 11.14
N ILE A 84 7.74 -7.20 10.69
CA ILE A 84 6.47 -6.49 10.46
C ILE A 84 5.70 -6.25 11.76
N PHE A 85 5.50 -7.28 12.57
CA PHE A 85 4.79 -7.23 13.85
C PHE A 85 5.76 -7.19 15.02
N PHE A 86 5.66 -6.20 15.90
CA PHE A 86 6.69 -6.00 16.94
C PHE A 86 6.72 -7.18 17.91
N SER A 87 7.86 -7.87 17.95
CA SER A 87 8.14 -8.95 18.89
C SER A 87 9.17 -8.49 19.91
N PRO A 88 8.77 -8.19 21.17
CA PRO A 88 9.69 -7.70 22.21
C PRO A 88 10.66 -8.77 22.71
N ASN A 89 10.42 -10.04 22.42
CA ASN A 89 11.23 -11.17 22.90
C ASN A 89 12.45 -11.47 22.01
N ILE A 90 12.56 -10.80 20.87
CA ILE A 90 13.71 -10.93 19.98
C ILE A 90 14.68 -9.81 20.34
N SER A 91 15.83 -10.17 20.91
CA SER A 91 16.89 -9.23 21.27
C SER A 91 17.57 -8.56 20.06
N ALA A 92 17.27 -9.02 18.86
CA ALA A 92 17.71 -8.39 17.62
C ALA A 92 16.82 -7.20 17.27
N SER A 93 17.45 -6.05 17.00
CA SER A 93 16.77 -4.93 16.35
C SER A 93 16.13 -5.42 15.05
N PRO A 94 14.83 -5.15 14.82
CA PRO A 94 14.17 -5.51 13.58
C PRO A 94 14.94 -4.87 12.42
N GLY A 95 15.64 -5.69 11.65
CA GLY A 95 16.47 -5.24 10.54
C GLY A 95 15.62 -4.71 9.38
N GLU A 96 16.31 -4.26 8.35
CA GLU A 96 15.68 -4.04 7.04
C GLU A 96 15.19 -5.38 6.48
N VAL A 97 14.03 -5.38 5.84
CA VAL A 97 13.47 -6.56 5.14
C VAL A 97 13.71 -6.41 3.66
N ASP A 98 14.36 -7.37 3.00
CA ASP A 98 14.43 -7.39 1.54
C ASP A 98 13.00 -7.54 0.97
N PHE A 99 12.63 -6.70 0.02
CA PHE A 99 11.29 -6.72 -0.58
C PHE A 99 10.96 -8.08 -1.20
N LYS A 100 11.96 -8.83 -1.69
CA LYS A 100 11.76 -10.20 -2.20
C LYS A 100 11.37 -11.17 -1.08
N GLU A 101 11.96 -11.04 0.11
CA GLU A 101 11.56 -11.84 1.28
C GLU A 101 10.14 -11.46 1.72
N PHE A 102 9.78 -10.17 1.63
CA PHE A 102 8.40 -9.75 1.85
C PHE A 102 7.40 -10.37 0.85
N LEU A 103 7.74 -10.41 -0.44
CA LEU A 103 6.92 -11.09 -1.45
C LEU A 103 6.75 -12.58 -1.13
N HIS A 104 7.84 -13.25 -0.74
CA HIS A 104 7.81 -14.64 -0.33
C HIS A 104 6.91 -14.86 0.89
N ALA A 105 7.06 -14.06 1.94
CA ALA A 105 6.24 -14.16 3.15
C ALA A 105 4.74 -13.98 2.85
N MET A 106 4.38 -12.95 2.09
CA MET A 106 2.97 -12.69 1.73
C MET A 106 2.37 -13.80 0.87
N THR A 107 3.14 -14.36 -0.06
CA THR A 107 2.67 -15.47 -0.91
C THR A 107 2.55 -16.78 -0.15
N SER A 108 3.45 -17.03 0.82
CA SER A 108 3.40 -18.23 1.68
C SER A 108 2.11 -18.33 2.50
N ILE A 109 1.51 -17.20 2.88
CA ILE A 109 0.27 -17.13 3.66
C ILE A 109 -0.99 -17.03 2.79
N GLY A 110 -0.85 -17.19 1.47
CA GLY A 110 -2.00 -17.26 0.54
C GLY A 110 -2.39 -15.94 -0.13
N PHE A 111 -1.50 -14.93 -0.21
CA PHE A 111 -1.73 -13.81 -1.12
C PHE A 111 -1.16 -14.09 -2.52
N CYS A 112 -1.85 -13.61 -3.54
CA CYS A 112 -1.28 -13.41 -4.87
C CYS A 112 -0.63 -12.02 -4.92
N ALA A 113 0.65 -11.95 -5.25
CA ALA A 113 1.38 -10.69 -5.43
C ALA A 113 1.47 -10.33 -6.92
N GLU A 114 0.87 -9.19 -7.28
CA GLU A 114 0.86 -8.67 -8.65
C GLU A 114 1.56 -7.31 -8.69
N LYS A 115 2.55 -7.17 -9.57
CA LYS A 115 3.17 -5.87 -9.84
C LYS A 115 2.24 -5.08 -10.75
N LEU A 116 1.81 -3.91 -10.28
CA LEU A 116 1.01 -2.99 -11.08
C LEU A 116 1.97 -2.09 -11.89
N TYR A 117 1.85 -0.77 -11.75
CA TYR A 117 2.73 0.19 -12.40
C TYR A 117 3.80 0.74 -11.44
N GLY A 118 4.96 1.09 -11.98
CA GLY A 118 6.08 1.64 -11.22
C GLY A 118 6.53 0.69 -10.10
N SER A 119 6.59 1.22 -8.88
CA SER A 119 6.95 0.47 -7.67
C SER A 119 5.74 0.01 -6.86
N VAL A 120 4.54 -0.06 -7.44
CA VAL A 120 3.32 -0.48 -6.70
C VAL A 120 3.06 -1.98 -6.88
N TRP A 121 2.89 -2.68 -5.76
CA TRP A 121 2.47 -4.08 -5.72
C TRP A 121 1.11 -4.23 -5.06
N GLN A 122 0.26 -5.06 -5.65
CA GLN A 122 -1.02 -5.48 -5.08
C GLN A 122 -0.92 -6.90 -4.53
N PHE A 123 -1.40 -7.07 -3.31
CA PHE A 123 -1.55 -8.36 -2.65
C PHE A 123 -3.03 -8.65 -2.50
N SER A 124 -3.54 -9.52 -3.36
CA SER A 124 -4.92 -9.99 -3.32
C SER A 124 -4.99 -11.34 -2.61
N PRO A 125 -5.92 -11.56 -1.67
CA PRO A 125 -6.07 -12.86 -1.05
C PRO A 125 -6.46 -13.91 -2.11
N ASN A 126 -5.87 -15.10 -2.02
CA ASN A 126 -6.30 -16.23 -2.83
C ASN A 126 -7.67 -16.74 -2.33
N LYS A 127 -8.25 -17.69 -3.07
CA LYS A 127 -9.58 -18.24 -2.74
C LYS A 127 -9.59 -18.98 -1.39
N ASP A 128 -8.45 -19.50 -0.95
CA ASP A 128 -8.33 -20.33 0.25
C ASP A 128 -8.24 -19.47 1.53
N LEU A 129 -7.66 -18.27 1.42
CA LEU A 129 -7.41 -17.36 2.53
C LEU A 129 -8.69 -16.77 3.14
N SER A 130 -9.85 -16.91 2.46
CA SER A 130 -11.18 -16.45 2.94
C SER A 130 -11.24 -14.96 3.30
N LEU A 131 -10.30 -14.14 2.80
CA LEU A 131 -10.32 -12.68 2.95
C LEU A 131 -10.85 -12.06 1.66
N THR A 132 -11.43 -10.86 1.75
CA THR A 132 -11.99 -10.16 0.59
C THR A 132 -11.18 -8.93 0.19
N GLN A 133 -10.40 -8.37 1.10
CA GLN A 133 -9.70 -7.11 0.89
C GLN A 133 -8.27 -7.34 0.39
N ALA A 134 -7.89 -6.69 -0.71
CA ALA A 134 -6.50 -6.64 -1.20
C ALA A 134 -5.73 -5.45 -0.60
N MET A 135 -4.41 -5.53 -0.49
CA MET A 135 -3.54 -4.44 -0.01
C MET A 135 -2.48 -4.01 -1.03
N HIS A 136 -2.16 -2.72 -1.07
CA HIS A 136 -1.06 -2.19 -1.87
C HIS A 136 0.16 -1.89 -1.01
N VAL A 137 1.34 -2.24 -1.49
CA VAL A 137 2.63 -1.88 -0.87
C VAL A 137 3.54 -1.33 -1.96
N HIS A 138 4.31 -0.31 -1.61
CA HIS A 138 5.34 0.23 -2.50
C HIS A 138 6.64 -0.55 -2.30
N GLU A 139 7.22 -1.01 -3.41
CA GLU A 139 8.59 -1.49 -3.50
C GLU A 139 9.54 -0.30 -3.27
N PRO A 140 10.41 -0.36 -2.25
CA PRO A 140 11.36 0.71 -1.99
C PRO A 140 12.34 0.92 -3.15
N HIS A 141 12.73 2.16 -3.39
CA HIS A 141 13.70 2.57 -4.41
C HIS A 141 14.56 3.74 -3.87
N PRO A 142 15.89 3.80 -4.10
CA PRO A 142 16.71 2.97 -5.00
C PRO A 142 17.07 1.57 -4.49
N SER A 143 17.05 1.35 -3.18
CA SER A 143 17.34 0.06 -2.56
C SER A 143 16.05 -0.75 -2.41
N PRO A 144 16.02 -2.06 -2.72
CA PRO A 144 14.84 -2.91 -2.59
C PRO A 144 14.57 -3.34 -1.14
N LYS A 145 15.03 -2.57 -0.16
CA LYS A 145 14.92 -2.91 1.26
C LYS A 145 13.85 -2.07 1.94
N ILE A 146 12.95 -2.73 2.65
CA ILE A 146 11.92 -2.14 3.48
C ILE A 146 12.56 -1.77 4.83
N PRO A 147 12.66 -0.48 5.18
CA PRO A 147 13.16 -0.09 6.49
C PRO A 147 12.16 -0.46 7.60
N TYR A 148 12.67 -0.66 8.82
CA TYR A 148 11.86 -1.21 9.92
C TYR A 148 10.57 -0.42 10.19
N TRP A 149 10.60 0.91 10.10
CA TRP A 149 9.40 1.73 10.34
C TRP A 149 8.32 1.47 9.28
N VAL A 150 8.69 1.31 8.01
CA VAL A 150 7.75 0.94 6.93
C VAL A 150 7.21 -0.47 7.18
N ALA A 151 8.05 -1.41 7.62
CA ALA A 151 7.58 -2.74 8.01
C ALA A 151 6.55 -2.67 9.14
N ARG A 152 6.76 -1.83 10.17
CA ARG A 152 5.78 -1.60 11.24
C ARG A 152 4.49 -0.95 10.74
N ASP A 153 4.58 -0.01 9.80
CA ASP A 153 3.42 0.62 9.18
C ASP A 153 2.55 -0.40 8.43
N ILE A 154 3.20 -1.32 7.70
CA ILE A 154 2.57 -2.45 7.04
C ILE A 154 1.86 -3.33 8.09
N GLY A 155 2.55 -3.71 9.18
CA GLY A 155 1.96 -4.52 10.24
C GLY A 155 0.73 -3.89 10.88
N ARG A 156 0.78 -2.59 11.19
CA ARG A 156 -0.39 -1.83 11.69
C ARG A 156 -1.52 -1.76 10.67
N ARG A 157 -1.22 -1.74 9.37
CA ARG A 157 -2.24 -1.80 8.31
C ARG A 157 -2.88 -3.19 8.22
N MET A 158 -2.11 -4.26 8.33
CA MET A 158 -2.61 -5.64 8.37
C MET A 158 -3.49 -5.87 9.59
N ASN A 159 -3.05 -5.40 10.76
CA ASN A 159 -3.83 -5.47 12.00
C ASN A 159 -5.20 -4.78 11.86
N ARG A 160 -5.23 -3.55 11.34
CA ARG A 160 -6.51 -2.82 11.13
C ARG A 160 -7.44 -3.49 10.12
N ARG A 161 -6.90 -4.23 9.14
CA ARG A 161 -7.70 -4.86 8.07
C ARG A 161 -8.21 -6.24 8.43
N TRP A 162 -7.40 -7.04 9.10
CA TRP A 162 -7.67 -8.46 9.33
C TRP A 162 -7.51 -8.89 10.79
N GLY A 163 -7.18 -7.98 11.70
CA GLY A 163 -6.96 -8.30 13.11
C GLY A 163 -5.64 -9.04 13.39
N TRP A 164 -4.77 -9.18 12.40
CA TRP A 164 -3.56 -9.99 12.52
C TRP A 164 -2.53 -9.36 13.45
N THR A 165 -1.83 -10.22 14.17
CA THR A 165 -0.72 -9.88 15.07
C THR A 165 0.40 -10.90 14.86
N ILE A 166 1.53 -10.74 15.56
CA ILE A 166 2.60 -11.75 15.50
C ILE A 166 2.12 -13.16 15.86
N LYS A 167 1.13 -13.26 16.77
CA LYS A 167 0.54 -14.55 17.20
C LYS A 167 -0.22 -15.28 16.09
N THR A 168 -0.57 -14.58 15.02
CA THR A 168 -1.25 -15.16 13.86
C THR A 168 -0.28 -16.02 13.03
N PHE A 169 1.03 -15.87 13.20
CA PHE A 169 2.06 -16.59 12.44
C PHE A 169 2.85 -17.52 13.36
N VAL A 170 2.94 -18.80 12.98
CA VAL A 170 3.64 -19.84 13.73
C VAL A 170 4.78 -20.36 12.88
N ARG A 171 6.01 -20.23 13.38
CA ARG A 171 7.22 -20.78 12.75
C ARG A 171 7.17 -22.31 12.81
N THR A 172 7.43 -22.95 11.67
CA THR A 172 7.45 -24.43 11.51
C THR A 172 8.74 -25.03 12.06
#